data_AF-A0A3A4X0M7-F1
#
_entry.id   AF-A0A3A4X0M7-F1
#
_cell.length_a   1.000
_cell.length_b   1.000
_cell.length_c   1.000
_cell.angle_alpha   90.00
_cell.angle_beta   90.00
_cell.angle_gamma   90.00
#
_symmetry.space_group_name_H-M   'P 1'
#
loop_
_entity.id
_entity.type
_entity.pdbx_description
1 polymer ?
#
loop_
_entity_poly.entity_id
_entity_poly.type
_entity_poly.pdbx_seq_one_letter_code
_entity_poly.pdbx_strand_id
1 'polypeptide(L)'
;MWSCVRYRSRLGPYLDGELNERQRKAVAAHVAKCAPCRTALEEMRGLESILHSFNIPAEPPDLTTRILSAARARHQTTAIRLKPHRPRNELLWDWALKSATVAALLIGIVTGSFLGWRVGRDEGRSVRADQEVYALDAFSGTPNGSIEAVTLALLEGAK
;
A
#
# COMPACT_ATOMS: atom_id res chain seq x y z
N MET A 1 21.98 -15.95 -23.80
CA MET A 1 22.87 -15.70 -22.65
C MET A 1 22.17 -15.75 -21.30
N TRP A 2 21.09 -14.98 -21.05
CA TRP A 2 20.42 -14.95 -19.73
C TRP A 2 19.81 -16.29 -19.28
N SER A 3 19.34 -17.11 -20.22
CA SER A 3 18.88 -18.48 -19.93
C SER A 3 20.01 -19.38 -19.42
N CYS A 4 21.21 -19.29 -20.00
CA CYS A 4 22.35 -20.10 -19.61
C CYS A 4 22.78 -19.82 -18.16
N VAL A 5 22.73 -18.56 -17.70
CA VAL A 5 23.06 -18.20 -16.31
C VAL A 5 22.13 -18.93 -15.33
N ARG A 6 20.82 -18.92 -15.61
CA ARG A 6 19.82 -19.61 -14.79
C ARG A 6 19.99 -21.13 -14.77
N TYR A 7 20.40 -21.73 -15.88
CA TYR A 7 20.61 -23.18 -15.95
C TYR A 7 21.96 -23.60 -15.34
N ARG A 8 23.00 -22.78 -15.49
CA ARG A 8 24.32 -23.02 -14.87
C ARG A 8 24.24 -23.09 -13.36
N SER A 9 23.46 -22.22 -12.70
CA SER A 9 23.26 -22.29 -11.25
C SER A 9 22.50 -23.53 -10.77
N ARG A 10 21.91 -24.30 -11.70
CA ARG A 10 21.16 -25.52 -11.39
C ARG A 10 21.91 -26.81 -11.78
N LEU A 11 23.12 -26.72 -12.32
CA LEU A 11 23.88 -27.92 -12.73
C LEU A 11 24.36 -28.74 -11.53
N GLY A 12 24.79 -28.11 -10.43
CA GLY A 12 25.13 -28.81 -9.18
C GLY A 12 23.95 -29.59 -8.60
N PRO A 13 22.83 -28.90 -8.25
CA PRO A 13 21.61 -29.57 -7.78
C PRO A 13 21.04 -30.63 -8.74
N TYR A 14 21.32 -30.48 -10.05
CA TYR A 14 20.95 -31.49 -11.04
C TYR A 14 21.80 -32.77 -10.92
N LEU A 15 23.10 -32.65 -10.65
CA LEU A 15 24.00 -33.78 -10.38
C LEU A 15 23.67 -34.44 -9.04
N ASP A 16 23.41 -33.64 -8.01
CA ASP A 16 23.09 -34.11 -6.65
C ASP A 16 21.68 -34.73 -6.53
N GLY A 17 20.86 -34.65 -7.58
CA GLY A 17 19.50 -35.20 -7.60
C GLY A 17 18.48 -34.38 -6.79
N GLU A 18 18.82 -33.15 -6.40
CA GLU A 18 17.99 -32.29 -5.55
C GLU A 18 16.86 -31.57 -6.31
N LEU A 19 16.90 -31.58 -7.64
CA LEU A 19 15.88 -30.93 -8.47
C LEU A 19 14.61 -31.77 -8.57
N ASN A 20 13.45 -31.10 -8.51
CA ASN A 20 12.18 -31.76 -8.82
C ASN A 20 12.10 -32.15 -10.30
N GLU A 21 11.19 -33.07 -10.64
CA GLU A 21 11.14 -33.66 -11.98
C GLU A 21 10.92 -32.63 -13.10
N ARG A 22 10.12 -31.58 -12.86
CA ARG A 22 9.91 -30.50 -13.84
C ARG A 22 11.20 -29.72 -14.10
N GLN A 23 11.92 -29.36 -13.04
CA GLN A 23 13.18 -28.64 -13.12
C GLN A 23 14.26 -29.49 -13.79
N ARG A 24 14.33 -30.78 -13.44
CA ARG A 24 15.28 -31.74 -14.01
C ARG A 24 15.10 -31.86 -15.53
N LYS A 25 13.86 -32.03 -16.00
CA LYS A 25 13.56 -32.05 -17.45
C LYS A 25 13.94 -30.75 -18.15
N ALA A 26 13.68 -29.60 -17.52
CA ALA A 26 14.03 -28.31 -18.11
C ALA A 26 15.55 -28.11 -18.24
N VAL A 27 16.33 -28.51 -17.23
CA VAL A 27 17.79 -28.48 -17.26
C VAL A 27 18.32 -29.42 -18.36
N ALA A 28 17.84 -30.67 -18.40
CA ALA A 28 18.24 -31.65 -19.40
C ALA A 28 17.96 -31.17 -20.84
N ALA A 29 16.76 -30.62 -21.07
CA ALA A 29 16.40 -30.06 -22.38
C ALA A 29 17.29 -28.88 -22.80
N HIS A 30 17.71 -28.04 -21.85
CA HIS A 30 18.63 -26.93 -22.13
C HIS A 30 20.04 -27.42 -22.45
N VAL A 31 20.58 -28.32 -21.61
CA VAL A 31 21.93 -28.90 -21.80
C VAL A 31 22.04 -29.63 -23.13
N ALA A 32 21.00 -30.34 -23.56
CA ALA A 32 20.96 -31.00 -24.87
C ALA A 32 21.20 -30.02 -26.03
N LYS A 33 20.68 -28.80 -25.93
CA LYS A 33 20.71 -27.78 -26.98
C LYS A 33 21.82 -26.73 -26.84
N CYS A 34 22.48 -26.65 -25.68
CA CYS A 34 23.44 -25.60 -25.36
C CYS A 34 24.84 -26.18 -25.09
N ALA A 35 25.75 -26.04 -26.06
CA ALA A 35 27.12 -26.53 -25.93
C ALA A 35 27.88 -25.95 -24.71
N PRO A 36 27.82 -24.65 -24.39
CA PRO A 36 28.49 -24.11 -23.19
C PRO A 36 28.01 -24.70 -21.86
N CYS A 37 26.71 -25.01 -21.74
CA CYS A 37 26.16 -25.60 -20.53
C CYS A 37 26.45 -27.10 -20.45
N ARG A 38 26.56 -27.78 -21.60
CA ARG A 38 27.02 -29.18 -21.67
C ARG A 38 28.48 -29.30 -21.24
N THR A 39 29.37 -28.46 -21.75
CA THR A 39 30.78 -28.44 -21.31
C THR A 39 30.89 -28.20 -19.81
N ALA A 40 30.17 -27.21 -19.27
CA ALA A 40 30.19 -26.94 -17.83
C ALA A 40 29.69 -28.12 -16.97
N LEU A 41 28.70 -28.89 -17.46
CA LEU A 41 28.21 -30.07 -16.77
C LEU A 41 29.25 -31.21 -16.79
N GLU A 42 29.94 -31.41 -17.91
CA GLU A 42 31.01 -32.41 -18.02
C GLU A 42 32.24 -32.05 -17.18
N GLU A 43 32.59 -30.77 -17.09
CA GLU A 43 33.65 -30.29 -16.17
C GLU A 43 33.33 -30.65 -14.71
N MET A 44 32.08 -30.48 -14.27
CA MET A 44 31.64 -30.85 -12.92
C MET A 44 31.67 -32.37 -12.70
N ARG A 45 31.26 -33.18 -13.70
CA ARG A 45 31.35 -34.65 -13.65
C ARG A 45 32.79 -35.15 -13.63
N GLY A 46 33.70 -34.47 -14.33
CA GLY A 46 35.12 -34.80 -14.29
C GLY A 46 35.70 -34.74 -12.89
N LEU A 47 35.21 -33.80 -12.07
CA LEU A 47 35.63 -33.68 -10.66
C LEU A 47 35.20 -34.89 -9.81
N GLU A 48 34.04 -35.48 -10.08
CA GLU A 48 33.54 -36.68 -9.38
C GLU A 48 34.54 -37.85 -9.50
N SER A 49 35.07 -38.07 -10.71
CA SER A 49 36.07 -39.12 -10.95
C SER A 49 37.37 -38.90 -10.16
N ILE A 50 37.79 -37.63 -10.04
CA ILE A 50 38.97 -37.24 -9.26
C ILE A 50 38.70 -37.46 -7.77
N LEU A 51 37.51 -37.08 -7.28
CA LEU A 51 37.13 -37.28 -5.88
C LEU A 51 37.06 -38.77 -5.50
N HIS A 52 36.60 -39.63 -6.40
CA HIS A 52 36.59 -41.09 -6.17
C HIS A 52 37.98 -41.73 -6.18
N SER A 53 38.99 -41.07 -6.74
CA SER A 53 40.37 -41.59 -6.74
C SER A 53 41.06 -41.47 -5.38
N PHE A 54 40.51 -40.68 -4.44
CA PHE A 54 41.08 -40.52 -3.12
C PHE A 54 40.81 -41.74 -2.23
N ASN A 55 41.84 -42.20 -1.55
CA ASN A 55 41.70 -43.21 -0.51
C ASN A 55 41.00 -42.59 0.71
N ILE A 56 39.73 -42.93 0.91
CA ILE A 56 38.95 -42.46 2.07
C ILE A 56 39.35 -43.31 3.29
N PRO A 57 39.87 -42.71 4.37
CA PRO A 57 40.21 -43.46 5.58
C PRO A 57 38.95 -44.05 6.21
N ALA A 58 39.10 -45.20 6.88
CA ALA A 58 38.01 -45.84 7.59
C ALA A 58 37.39 -44.90 8.65
N GLU A 59 36.06 -44.95 8.78
CA GLU A 59 35.34 -44.17 9.78
C GLU A 59 35.81 -44.55 11.19
N PRO A 60 36.20 -43.58 12.05
CA PRO A 60 36.53 -43.88 13.43
C PRO A 60 35.28 -44.37 14.18
N PRO A 61 35.39 -45.40 15.03
CA PRO A 61 34.23 -46.09 15.62
C PRO A 61 33.35 -45.20 16.51
N ASP A 62 33.89 -44.08 17.00
CA ASP A 62 33.22 -43.12 17.88
C ASP A 62 32.74 -41.87 17.13
N LEU A 63 32.75 -41.86 15.79
CA LEU A 63 32.38 -40.66 15.01
C LEU A 63 30.93 -40.25 15.28
N THR A 64 29.99 -41.20 15.17
CA THR A 64 28.56 -40.95 15.32
C THR A 64 28.23 -40.41 16.72
N THR A 65 28.77 -41.05 17.75
CA THR A 65 28.64 -40.65 19.17
C THR A 65 29.23 -39.28 19.44
N ARG A 66 30.41 -38.95 18.88
CA ARG A 66 31.01 -37.61 18.97
C ARG A 66 30.19 -36.54 18.28
N ILE A 67 29.66 -36.81 17.09
CA ILE A 67 28.80 -35.86 16.36
C ILE A 67 27.51 -35.60 17.15
N LEU A 68 26.84 -36.66 17.61
CA LEU A 68 25.58 -36.53 18.35
C LEU A 68 25.76 -35.82 19.69
N SER A 69 26.83 -36.12 20.43
CA SER A 69 27.14 -35.43 21.69
C SER A 69 27.45 -33.95 21.48
N ALA A 70 28.26 -33.61 20.46
CA ALA A 70 28.55 -32.22 20.10
C ALA A 70 27.29 -31.47 19.63
N ALA A 71 26.43 -32.09 18.83
CA ALA A 71 25.18 -31.49 18.37
C ALA A 71 24.22 -31.19 19.53
N ARG A 72 24.09 -32.11 20.49
CA ARG A 72 23.29 -31.91 21.72
C ARG A 72 23.83 -30.77 22.57
N ALA A 73 25.15 -30.72 22.80
CA ALA A 73 25.78 -29.65 23.57
C ALA A 73 25.58 -28.26 22.93
N ARG A 74 25.63 -28.18 21.59
CA ARG A 74 25.28 -26.96 20.87
C ARG A 74 23.81 -26.60 21.01
N HIS A 75 22.89 -27.55 20.80
CA HIS A 75 21.45 -27.30 20.98
C HIS A 75 21.06 -26.83 22.39
N GLN A 76 21.81 -27.23 23.42
CA GLN A 76 21.59 -26.77 24.80
C GLN A 76 22.06 -25.33 25.03
N THR A 77 23.12 -24.90 24.34
CA THR A 77 23.66 -23.54 24.45
C THR A 77 22.98 -22.55 23.50
N THR A 78 22.53 -23.00 22.33
CA THR A 78 21.73 -22.24 21.36
C THR A 78 20.24 -22.59 21.41
N ALA A 79 19.74 -23.09 22.55
CA ALA A 79 18.31 -23.08 22.81
C ALA A 79 17.88 -21.60 22.78
N ILE A 80 17.48 -21.14 21.60
CA ILE A 80 16.87 -19.84 21.37
C ILE A 80 15.73 -19.83 22.37
N ARG A 81 15.89 -19.06 23.46
CA ARG A 81 14.76 -18.71 24.32
C ARG A 81 13.85 -17.91 23.41
N LEU A 82 12.96 -18.60 22.71
CA LEU A 82 11.83 -18.00 22.04
C LEU A 82 11.07 -17.31 23.16
N LYS A 83 11.28 -15.99 23.27
CA LYS A 83 10.61 -15.15 24.24
C LYS A 83 9.13 -15.36 23.95
N PRO A 84 8.33 -15.87 24.90
CA PRO A 84 6.93 -16.12 24.62
C PRO A 84 6.32 -14.80 24.16
N HIS A 85 5.88 -14.76 22.90
CA HIS A 85 5.23 -13.60 22.33
C HIS A 85 3.91 -13.47 23.08
N ARG A 86 3.88 -12.65 24.12
CA ARG A 86 2.61 -12.26 24.73
C ARG A 86 1.87 -11.49 23.65
N PRO A 87 0.71 -11.95 23.18
CA PRO A 87 -0.08 -11.15 22.27
C PRO A 87 -0.61 -9.98 23.10
N ARG A 88 0.09 -8.85 23.06
CA ARG A 88 -0.53 -7.59 23.39
C ARG A 88 -1.69 -7.45 22.42
N ASN A 89 -2.87 -7.24 22.97
CA ASN A 89 -4.13 -6.95 22.31
C ASN A 89 -4.08 -5.58 21.60
N GLU A 90 -3.07 -5.37 20.74
CA GLU A 90 -2.83 -4.13 19.97
C GLU A 90 -3.97 -3.86 18.99
N LEU A 91 -4.78 -4.88 18.66
CA LEU A 91 -5.99 -4.72 17.85
C LEU A 91 -7.05 -3.83 18.55
N LEU A 92 -7.15 -3.85 19.88
CA LEU A 92 -8.08 -2.99 20.60
C LEU A 92 -7.55 -1.56 20.75
N TRP A 93 -6.23 -1.37 20.76
CA TRP A 93 -5.59 -0.07 20.96
C TRP A 93 -5.47 0.72 19.65
N ASP A 94 -5.19 0.04 18.52
CA ASP A 94 -5.07 0.67 17.20
C ASP A 94 -6.41 1.17 16.63
N TRP A 95 -7.52 0.52 16.97
CA TRP A 95 -8.86 0.94 16.55
C TRP A 95 -9.40 2.09 17.38
N ALA A 96 -8.91 2.24 18.63
CA ALA A 96 -9.27 3.36 19.49
C ALA A 96 -8.69 4.70 19.03
N LEU A 97 -7.48 4.71 18.44
CA LEU A 97 -6.90 5.95 17.87
C LEU A 97 -7.46 6.31 16.48
N LYS A 98 -7.92 5.34 15.69
CA LYS A 98 -8.41 5.58 14.32
C LYS A 98 -9.87 6.06 14.25
N SER A 99 -10.66 5.92 15.32
CA SER A 99 -12.07 6.33 15.34
C SER A 99 -12.29 7.83 15.63
N ALA A 100 -11.29 8.53 16.16
CA ALA A 100 -11.42 9.93 16.56
C ALA A 100 -11.61 10.89 15.37
N THR A 101 -11.05 10.58 14.19
CA THR A 101 -11.10 11.46 13.02
C THR A 101 -12.46 11.44 12.32
N VAL A 102 -13.11 10.29 12.24
CA VAL A 102 -14.43 10.13 11.60
C VAL A 102 -15.51 10.83 12.41
N ALA A 103 -15.44 10.76 13.75
CA ALA A 103 -16.40 11.42 14.63
C ALA A 103 -16.37 12.95 14.48
N ALA A 104 -15.19 13.56 14.41
CA ALA A 104 -15.05 15.01 14.26
C ALA A 104 -15.62 15.52 12.92
N LEU A 105 -15.41 14.78 11.83
CA LEU A 105 -15.94 15.13 10.51
C LEU A 105 -17.48 15.09 10.48
N LEU A 106 -18.08 14.05 11.08
CA LEU A 106 -19.55 13.91 11.15
C LEU A 106 -20.17 15.02 12.01
N ILE A 107 -19.56 15.36 13.14
CA ILE A 107 -20.03 16.46 14.00
C ILE A 107 -19.99 17.79 13.24
N GLY A 108 -18.91 18.07 12.50
CA GLY A 108 -18.79 19.28 11.68
C GLY A 108 -19.87 19.38 10.60
N ILE A 109 -20.11 18.29 9.87
CA ILE A 109 -21.13 18.24 8.80
C ILE A 109 -22.54 18.43 9.38
N VAL A 110 -22.87 17.77 10.48
CA VAL A 110 -24.20 17.88 11.12
C VAL A 110 -24.41 19.30 11.66
N THR A 111 -23.42 19.86 12.36
CA THR A 111 -23.51 21.20 12.95
C THR A 111 -23.61 22.27 11.85
N GLY A 112 -22.77 22.16 10.81
CA GLY A 112 -22.80 23.06 9.66
C GLY A 112 -24.12 22.99 8.88
N SER A 113 -24.64 21.78 8.64
CA SER A 113 -25.93 21.60 7.96
C SER A 113 -27.09 22.15 8.80
N PHE A 114 -27.07 21.97 10.12
CA PHE A 114 -28.12 22.47 11.01
C PHE A 114 -28.16 24.01 11.07
N LEU A 115 -27.00 24.66 11.18
CA LEU A 115 -26.93 26.12 11.16
C LEU A 115 -27.30 26.70 9.78
N GLY A 116 -26.80 26.10 8.69
CA GLY A 116 -27.12 26.54 7.33
C GLY A 116 -28.62 26.41 7.01
N TRP A 117 -29.27 25.35 7.49
CA TRP A 117 -30.69 25.13 7.22
C TRP A 117 -31.62 26.05 8.02
N ARG A 118 -31.15 26.60 9.15
CA ARG A 118 -31.87 27.65 9.91
C ARG A 118 -31.84 28.99 9.16
N VAL A 119 -30.68 29.37 8.61
CA VAL A 119 -30.50 30.65 7.91
C VAL A 119 -31.20 30.66 6.55
N GLY A 120 -31.11 29.57 5.77
CA GLY A 120 -31.77 29.48 4.46
C GLY A 120 -33.31 29.46 4.50
N ARG A 121 -33.92 29.27 5.68
CA ARG A 121 -35.37 29.41 5.85
C ARG A 121 -35.84 30.86 6.02
N ASP A 122 -34.96 31.76 6.46
CA ASP A 122 -35.30 33.19 6.61
C ASP A 122 -35.13 33.99 5.30
N GLU A 123 -34.26 33.56 4.38
CA GLU A 123 -34.10 34.20 3.05
C GLU A 123 -35.35 34.13 2.16
N GLY A 124 -36.26 33.18 2.40
CA GLY A 124 -37.54 33.11 1.66
C GLY A 124 -38.52 34.24 2.01
N ARG A 125 -38.32 34.97 3.12
CA ARG A 125 -39.22 36.04 3.58
C ARG A 125 -38.66 37.44 3.35
N SER A 126 -37.34 37.62 3.29
CA SER A 126 -36.68 38.92 3.08
C SER A 126 -36.66 39.37 1.61
N VAL A 127 -36.62 38.46 0.64
CA VAL A 127 -36.53 38.82 -0.79
C VAL A 127 -37.82 39.48 -1.33
N ARG A 128 -38.98 39.26 -0.70
CA ARG A 128 -40.25 39.88 -1.12
C ARG A 128 -40.46 41.29 -0.55
N ALA A 129 -39.79 41.64 0.54
CA ALA A 129 -39.93 42.95 1.18
C ALA A 129 -39.01 44.02 0.53
N ASP A 130 -37.90 43.61 -0.08
CA ASP A 130 -36.90 44.52 -0.65
C ASP A 130 -37.22 44.97 -2.10
N GLN A 131 -38.18 44.30 -2.74
CA GLN A 131 -38.58 44.59 -4.12
C GLN A 131 -39.45 45.87 -4.25
N GLU A 132 -40.00 46.38 -3.14
CA GLU A 132 -40.71 47.67 -3.08
C GLU A 132 -39.76 48.88 -3.01
N VAL A 133 -38.55 48.70 -2.46
CA VAL A 133 -37.58 49.80 -2.25
C VAL A 133 -36.85 50.18 -3.54
N TYR A 134 -36.73 49.24 -4.49
CA TYR A 134 -36.13 49.44 -5.80
C TYR A 134 -37.18 49.51 -6.93
N ALA A 135 -38.29 50.21 -6.67
CA ALA A 135 -39.24 50.54 -7.73
C ALA A 135 -38.55 51.39 -8.81
N LEU A 136 -38.70 50.99 -10.07
CA LEU A 136 -38.10 51.63 -11.25
C LEU A 136 -38.56 53.10 -11.47
N ASP A 137 -39.49 53.59 -10.66
CA ASP A 137 -39.92 54.98 -10.58
C ASP A 137 -38.77 55.94 -10.23
N ALA A 138 -37.71 55.45 -9.57
CA ALA A 138 -36.49 56.20 -9.29
C ALA A 138 -35.72 56.63 -10.55
N PHE A 139 -35.94 55.96 -11.70
CA PHE A 139 -35.29 56.27 -12.99
C PHE A 139 -36.21 56.99 -13.97
N SER A 140 -37.43 57.36 -13.56
CA SER A 140 -38.32 58.19 -14.38
C SER A 140 -37.75 59.61 -14.54
N GLY A 141 -38.17 60.35 -15.57
CA GLY A 141 -37.74 61.73 -15.79
C GLY A 141 -38.09 62.68 -14.63
N THR A 142 -39.01 62.29 -13.75
CA THR A 142 -39.45 63.07 -12.59
C THR A 142 -39.73 62.14 -11.39
N PRO A 143 -38.69 61.64 -10.70
CA PRO A 143 -38.89 60.72 -9.58
C PRO A 143 -39.53 61.45 -8.38
N ASN A 144 -40.37 60.72 -7.63
CA ASN A 144 -41.06 61.26 -6.46
C ASN A 144 -40.05 61.78 -5.42
N GLY A 145 -40.20 63.04 -5.00
CA GLY A 145 -39.27 63.72 -4.08
C GLY A 145 -38.10 64.44 -4.75
N SER A 146 -38.01 64.46 -6.09
CA SER A 146 -37.06 65.31 -6.81
C SER A 146 -37.50 66.79 -6.82
N ILE A 147 -36.54 67.71 -6.95
CA ILE A 147 -36.83 69.14 -7.07
C ILE A 147 -37.68 69.41 -8.32
N GLU A 148 -37.42 68.68 -9.40
CA GLU A 148 -38.15 68.81 -10.67
C GLU A 148 -39.63 68.44 -10.53
N ALA A 149 -39.93 67.33 -9.83
CA ALA A 149 -41.30 66.90 -9.55
C ALA A 149 -42.08 67.95 -8.72
N VAL A 150 -41.42 68.59 -7.74
CA VAL A 150 -42.03 69.66 -6.93
C VAL A 150 -42.28 70.92 -7.77
N THR A 151 -41.36 71.28 -8.67
CA THR A 151 -41.56 72.44 -9.56
C THR A 151 -42.68 72.24 -10.57
N LEU A 152 -42.81 71.04 -11.15
CA LEU A 152 -43.90 70.71 -12.07
C LEU A 152 -45.26 70.73 -11.36
N ALA A 153 -45.36 70.15 -10.17
CA ALA A 153 -46.59 70.17 -9.38
C ALA A 153 -47.02 71.61 -9.01
N LEU A 154 -46.06 72.49 -8.69
CA LEU A 154 -46.34 73.92 -8.44
C LEU A 154 -46.82 74.65 -9.69
N LEU A 155 -46.28 74.32 -10.87
CA LEU A 155 -46.68 74.92 -12.14
C LEU A 155 -48.06 74.43 -12.60
N GLU A 156 -48.37 73.15 -12.41
CA GLU A 156 -49.66 72.55 -12.75
C GLU A 156 -50.78 73.02 -11.81
N GLY A 157 -50.49 73.27 -10.53
CA GLY A 157 -51.45 73.78 -9.55
C GLY A 157 -51.69 75.30 -9.59
N ALA A 158 -50.97 76.05 -10.43
CA ALA A 158 -51.10 77.51 -10.55
C ALA A 158 -52.04 77.97 -11.68
N LYS A 159 -52.89 77.07 -12.19
CA LYS A 159 -53.93 77.34 -13.19
C LYS A 159 -55.32 77.05 -12.62
#